data_AF-A0A1V5D0A2-F1
#
_entry.id   AF-A0A1V5D0A2-F1
#
_cell.length_a   1.000
_cell.length_b   1.000
_cell.length_c   1.000
_cell.angle_alpha   90.00
_cell.angle_beta   90.00
_cell.angle_gamma   90.00
#
_symmetry.space_group_name_H-M   'P 1'
#
loop_
_entity.id
_entity.type
_entity.pdbx_description
1 polymer ?
#
loop_
_entity_poly.entity_id
_entity_poly.type
_entity_poly.pdbx_seq_one_letter_code
_entity_poly.pdbx_strand_id
1 'polypeptide(L)' 'MPPGQAKKWVIGRPLPQGVIFYDLPPSILVQLGPPPSHHRFVRVAQDILLIATGTGMVVDAIDNLNWEFSH' A
#
# COMPACT_ATOMS: atom_id res chain seq x y z
N MET A 1 12.45 9.89 -15.74
CA MET A 1 12.48 9.49 -14.32
C MET A 1 13.90 9.03 -13.98
N PRO A 2 14.46 9.36 -12.81
CA PRO A 2 15.75 8.82 -12.38
C PRO A 2 15.67 7.29 -12.17
N PRO A 3 16.68 6.51 -12.61
CA PRO A 3 16.71 5.07 -12.37
C PRO A 3 16.93 4.79 -10.88
N GLY A 4 15.83 4.51 -10.17
CA GLY A 4 15.81 4.30 -8.72
C GLY A 4 14.42 4.48 -8.10
N GLN A 5 13.55 5.29 -8.74
CA GLN A 5 12.17 5.57 -8.29
C GLN A 5 11.10 4.78 -9.08
N ALA A 6 11.47 3.69 -9.75
CA ALA A 6 10.49 2.80 -10.35
C ALA A 6 9.71 2.06 -9.24
N LYS A 7 8.38 2.22 -9.23
CA LYS A 7 7.50 1.54 -8.27
C LYS A 7 7.72 0.03 -8.36
N LYS A 8 7.95 -0.60 -7.21
CA LYS A 8 8.21 -2.05 -7.11
C LYS A 8 6.93 -2.90 -7.08
N TRP A 9 5.79 -2.29 -7.38
CA TRP A 9 4.44 -2.87 -7.30
C TRP A 9 3.57 -2.34 -8.44
N VAL A 10 2.55 -3.10 -8.83
CA VAL A 10 1.59 -2.74 -9.89
C VAL A 10 0.21 -3.27 -9.50
N ILE A 11 -0.85 -2.47 -9.69
CA ILE A 11 -2.24 -2.90 -9.44
C ILE A 11 -2.60 -4.07 -10.40
N GLY A 12 -3.36 -5.05 -9.92
CA GLY A 12 -3.70 -6.26 -10.69
C GLY A 12 -2.53 -7.26 -10.84
N ARG A 13 -1.50 -7.14 -9.99
CA ARG A 13 -0.38 -8.09 -9.88
C ARG A 13 -0.11 -8.46 -8.42
N PRO A 14 0.38 -9.67 -8.12
CA PRO A 14 0.95 -9.98 -6.82
C PRO A 14 2.17 -9.10 -6.56
N LEU A 15 2.40 -8.74 -5.29
CA LEU A 15 3.64 -8.10 -4.86
C LEU A 15 4.84 -8.97 -5.26
N PRO A 16 5.84 -8.42 -5.99
CA PRO A 16 7.02 -9.18 -6.37
C PRO A 16 7.79 -9.72 -5.15
N GLN A 17 8.33 -10.92 -5.30
CA GLN A 17 9.17 -11.54 -4.27
C GLN A 17 10.39 -10.65 -3.97
N GLY A 18 10.65 -10.40 -2.69
CA GLY A 18 11.67 -9.45 -2.24
C GLY A 18 11.19 -8.00 -2.06
N VAL A 19 9.92 -7.67 -2.33
CA VAL A 19 9.33 -6.41 -1.86
C VAL A 19 9.03 -6.52 -0.38
N ILE A 20 9.78 -5.77 0.43
CA ILE A 20 9.53 -5.60 1.86
C ILE A 20 8.32 -4.69 2.03
N PHE A 21 7.34 -5.16 2.79
CA PHE A 21 6.15 -4.41 3.20
C PHE A 21 5.98 -4.50 4.72
N TYR A 22 5.28 -3.52 5.29
CA TYR A 22 4.98 -3.45 6.72
C TYR A 22 3.47 -3.25 6.94
N ASP A 23 2.96 -3.72 8.09
CA ASP A 23 1.62 -3.34 8.53
C ASP A 23 1.52 -1.82 8.80
N LEU A 24 0.33 -1.25 8.60
CA LEU A 24 0.10 0.18 8.85
C LEU A 24 0.09 0.51 10.36
N PRO A 25 0.55 1.71 10.75
CA PRO A 25 0.32 2.22 12.10
C PRO A 25 -1.19 2.29 12.41
N PRO A 26 -1.64 1.95 13.64
CA PRO A 26 -3.06 1.99 14.00
C PRO A 26 -3.72 3.34 13.76
N SER A 27 -2.99 4.45 13.93
CA SER A 27 -3.47 5.81 13.67
C SER A 27 -3.86 6.06 12.20
N ILE A 28 -3.26 5.34 11.24
CA ILE A 28 -3.61 5.42 9.82
C ILE A 28 -4.79 4.47 9.51
N LEU A 29 -4.81 3.28 10.11
CA LEU A 29 -5.94 2.33 10.00
C LEU A 29 -7.25 2.91 10.56
N VAL A 30 -7.20 3.74 11.61
CA VAL A 30 -8.37 4.45 12.13
C VAL A 30 -8.91 5.48 11.13
N GLN A 31 -8.05 6.11 10.32
CA GLN A 31 -8.46 7.10 9.32
C GLN A 31 -8.95 6.47 8.00
N LEU A 32 -8.33 5.37 7.57
CA LEU A 32 -8.76 4.60 6.39
C LEU A 32 -9.98 3.70 6.66
N GLY A 33 -10.24 3.39 7.93
CA GLY A 33 -11.17 2.35 8.34
C GLY A 33 -10.59 0.93 8.21
N PRO A 34 -11.34 -0.09 8.67
CA PRO A 34 -10.92 -1.48 8.54
C PRO A 34 -10.89 -1.90 7.06
N PRO A 35 -9.89 -2.69 6.63
CA PRO A 35 -9.84 -3.20 5.26
C PRO A 35 -11.02 -4.16 4.99
N PRO A 36 -11.50 -4.26 3.73
CA PRO A 36 -12.50 -5.24 3.34
C PRO A 36 -12.11 -6.70 3.65
N SER A 37 -13.10 -7.58 3.76
CA SER A 37 -12.88 -9.01 4.01
C SER A 37 -11.86 -9.61 3.03
N HIS A 38 -10.92 -10.40 3.56
CA HIS A 38 -9.78 -10.98 2.84
C HIS A 38 -8.81 -9.96 2.20
N HIS A 39 -8.76 -8.73 2.72
CA HIS A 39 -7.79 -7.72 2.32
C HIS A 39 -7.04 -7.14 3.53
N ARG A 40 -5.89 -6.52 3.27
CA ARG A 40 -5.06 -5.83 4.27
C ARG A 40 -4.41 -4.61 3.63
N PHE A 41 -4.38 -3.49 4.36
CA PHE A 41 -3.51 -2.37 4.00
C PHE A 41 -2.07 -2.68 4.44
N VAL A 42 -1.11 -2.54 3.52
CA VAL A 42 0.32 -2.66 3.80
C VAL A 42 1.08 -1.45 3.25
N ARG A 43 2.13 -1.01 3.95
CA ARG A 43 3.00 0.07 3.52
C ARG A 43 4.19 -0.49 2.74
N VAL A 44 4.42 0.01 1.53
CA VAL A 44 5.59 -0.29 0.71
C VAL A 44 6.35 1.01 0.45
N ALA A 45 7.51 1.17 1.10
CA ALA A 45 8.29 2.42 1.11
C ALA A 45 7.48 3.67 1.53
N GLN A 46 6.96 4.42 0.56
CA GLN A 46 6.15 5.63 0.78
C GLN A 46 4.66 5.43 0.44
N ASP A 47 4.31 4.31 -0.19
CA ASP A 47 2.96 4.01 -0.69
C ASP A 47 2.18 3.16 0.33
N ILE A 48 0.85 3.30 0.33
CA ILE A 48 -0.07 2.38 1.04
C ILE A 48 -0.83 1.56 0.00
N LEU A 49 -0.74 0.24 0.09
CA LEU A 49 -1.35 -0.69 -0.85
C LEU A 49 -2.46 -1.49 -0.15
N LEU A 50 -3.60 -1.66 -0.81
CA LEU A 50 -4.61 -2.64 -0.42
C LEU A 50 -4.27 -3.96 -1.12
N ILE A 51 -3.90 -4.99 -0.36
CA ILE A 51 -3.56 -6.31 -0.90
C ILE A 51 -4.57 -7.39 -0.47
N ALA A 52 -4.81 -8.36 -1.34
CA ALA A 52 -5.60 -9.55 -1.02
C ALA A 52 -4.79 -10.52 -0.13
N THR A 53 -5.34 -10.88 1.03
CA THR A 53 -4.68 -11.76 2.01
C THR A 53 -4.69 -13.21 1.51
N GLY A 54 -3.52 -13.71 1.10
CA GLY A 54 -3.32 -15.07 0.59
C GLY A 54 -2.59 -15.09 -0.75
N THR A 55 -2.94 -14.19 -1.67
CA THR A 55 -2.26 -14.04 -2.97
C THR A 55 -1.24 -12.89 -3.02
N GLY A 56 -1.36 -11.92 -2.11
CA GLY A 56 -0.55 -10.69 -2.14
C GLY A 56 -0.84 -9.81 -3.37
N MET A 57 -1.96 -10.03 -4.06
CA MET A 57 -2.39 -9.21 -5.20
C MET A 57 -2.68 -7.79 -4.73
N VAL A 58 -2.03 -6.80 -5.35
CA VAL A 58 -2.34 -5.38 -5.17
C VAL A 58 -3.67 -5.11 -5.87
N VAL A 59 -4.70 -4.82 -5.08
CA VAL A 59 -6.07 -4.54 -5.53
C VAL A 59 -6.26 -3.03 -5.74
N ASP A 60 -5.69 -2.22 -4.86
CA ASP A 60 -5.69 -0.76 -4.94
C ASP A 60 -4.43 -0.17 -4.28
N ALA A 61 -4.13 1.10 -4.52
CA ALA A 61 -2.97 1.79 -3.97
C ALA A 61 -3.18 3.30 -3.80
N ILE A 62 -2.95 3.77 -2.57
CA ILE A 62 -2.81 5.19 -2.24
C ILE A 62 -1.36 5.59 -2.55
N ASP A 63 -1.17 5.98 -3.81
CA ASP A 63 0.05 6.61 -4.31
C ASP A 63 0.18 8.04 -3.80
N ASN A 64 1.40 8.43 -3.39
CA ASN A 64 1.73 9.78 -2.92
C ASN A 64 0.75 10.37 -1.88
N LEU A 65 1.03 10.12 -0.60
CA LEU A 65 0.39 10.79 0.54
C LEU A 65 0.77 12.28 0.64
N ASN A 66 0.46 13.08 -0.39
CA ASN A 66 0.32 14.53 -0.26
C ASN A 66 -1.05 14.83 0.37
N TRP A 67 -1.23 14.36 1.61
CA TRP A 67 -2.40 14.71 2.42
C TRP A 67 -2.21 16.15 2.87
N GLU A 68 -2.92 17.07 2.22
CA GLU A 68 -2.78 18.50 2.49
C GLU A 68 -3.49 18.83 3.81
N PHE A 69 -2.74 18.77 4.92
CA PHE A 69 -3.17 19.18 6.25
C PHE A 69 -3.27 20.72 6.39
N SER A 70 -3.94 21.37 5.44
CA SER A 70 -4.34 22.78 5.50
C SER A 70 -5.62 22.96 6.32
N HIS A 71 -5.60 22.59 7.61
CA HIS A 71 -6.06 23.44 8.74
C HIS A 71 -5.85 22.78 10.12
#